data_AF-A0A2V4CUP7-F1
#
_entry.id   AF-A0A2V4CUP7-F1
#
_cell.length_a   1.000
_cell.length_b   1.000
_cell.length_c   1.000
_cell.angle_alpha   90.00
_cell.angle_beta   90.00
_cell.angle_gamma   90.00
#
_symmetry.space_group_name_H-M   'P 1'
#
loop_
_entity.id
_entity.type
_entity.pdbx_description
1 polymer ?
#
loop_
_entity_poly.entity_id
_entity_poly.type
_entity_poly.pdbx_seq_one_letter_code
_entity_poly.pdbx_strand_id
1 'polypeptide(L)'
;MDLDGDDYGDNSSGNNGDACPDEYGTSWRDRLGCPDLDGDGTSDDGDAFPDDWSQWQDTDGDGQGDNWANPHWNDSRYDHWPGEFIPGAQNADKHPLDRDGDGFEDEGVGLAVPPFDDCPDEPGRSWGDRNGCPDLDDDGWSDANDLFPNEPTQWRDSDRDGFGDERAGINGDDCTTIRGDSEHDRLGCPDTDGDGWSDPMEPPAQYVWNISDGADMFPADPLRWNQSHVISESKGGLGGSGGLAAGLGLGALIAMMFAMVFAIFVMKMRSSSEDDDEYEDDEYETEADQGRTSRAADIARSWQEHGTAPPPAPDGAELVTSASAGTGAQDATTANVVYATPPPPTTENTLSSPSGKFPAAPMPPSEPLPTTEEQRAIDTALAMSLLGGSIEEDEDEEDEDEEDEDVEVDESERQSVAKEDEVVDANDEAAEESTADDGWGVNDDGWGEE
;
A
#
# COMPACT_ATOMS: atom_id res chain seq x y z
N MET A 1 50.07 -17.88 -31.51
CA MET A 1 51.43 -17.32 -31.52
C MET A 1 51.38 -16.26 -30.44
N ASP A 2 51.77 -15.03 -30.75
CA ASP A 2 51.49 -13.78 -30.05
C ASP A 2 51.67 -12.74 -31.20
N LEU A 3 50.67 -11.93 -31.50
CA LEU A 3 50.57 -11.16 -32.76
C LEU A 3 50.76 -9.66 -32.58
N ASP A 4 50.19 -9.13 -31.51
CA ASP A 4 50.20 -7.73 -31.05
C ASP A 4 51.29 -7.49 -30.00
N GLY A 5 51.62 -8.50 -29.18
CA GLY A 5 52.79 -8.52 -28.29
C GLY A 5 52.47 -8.36 -26.80
N ASP A 6 51.37 -8.94 -26.32
CA ASP A 6 50.81 -8.70 -24.97
C ASP A 6 51.09 -9.83 -23.93
N ASP A 7 51.90 -10.82 -24.31
CA ASP A 7 52.20 -12.06 -23.56
C ASP A 7 51.03 -13.08 -23.43
N TYR A 8 49.84 -12.81 -24.00
CA TYR A 8 48.80 -13.82 -24.27
C TYR A 8 49.04 -14.53 -25.62
N GLY A 9 48.22 -15.53 -25.96
CA GLY A 9 48.45 -16.35 -27.14
C GLY A 9 47.23 -16.54 -28.03
N ASP A 10 47.31 -16.09 -29.29
CA ASP A 10 46.25 -16.08 -30.33
C ASP A 10 45.61 -17.45 -30.71
N ASN A 11 45.95 -18.52 -29.99
CA ASN A 11 45.16 -19.73 -29.95
C ASN A 11 44.29 -19.75 -28.69
N SER A 12 43.02 -19.33 -28.81
CA SER A 12 42.02 -19.33 -27.73
C SER A 12 41.74 -20.70 -27.08
N SER A 13 42.16 -21.81 -27.72
CA SER A 13 42.17 -23.16 -27.12
C SER A 13 43.50 -23.53 -26.44
N GLY A 14 44.34 -22.53 -26.14
CA GLY A 14 45.61 -22.66 -25.43
C GLY A 14 45.48 -22.46 -23.92
N ASN A 15 46.62 -22.48 -23.23
CA ASN A 15 46.73 -21.95 -21.87
C ASN A 15 47.01 -20.45 -21.98
N ASN A 16 46.25 -19.60 -21.28
CA ASN A 16 46.22 -18.15 -21.52
C ASN A 16 45.93 -17.86 -23.00
N GLY A 17 44.90 -18.54 -23.53
CA GLY A 17 44.39 -18.31 -24.87
C GLY A 17 43.71 -16.94 -24.93
N ASP A 18 44.16 -16.13 -25.87
CA ASP A 18 43.76 -14.75 -26.07
C ASP A 18 42.34 -14.61 -26.65
N ALA A 19 41.62 -13.58 -26.20
CA ALA A 19 40.26 -13.21 -26.59
C ALA A 19 40.17 -12.03 -27.57
N CYS A 20 41.25 -11.27 -27.79
CA CYS A 20 41.34 -10.12 -28.70
C CYS A 20 42.56 -10.17 -29.67
N PRO A 21 42.78 -11.24 -30.46
CA PRO A 21 44.12 -11.59 -30.97
C PRO A 21 44.66 -10.83 -32.20
N ASP A 22 44.19 -9.59 -32.39
CA ASP A 22 44.72 -8.59 -33.33
C ASP A 22 44.92 -7.22 -32.60
N GLU A 23 44.69 -7.13 -31.28
CA GLU A 23 44.57 -5.89 -30.48
C GLU A 23 45.06 -6.06 -29.02
N TYR A 24 46.31 -5.65 -28.78
CA TYR A 24 47.03 -5.66 -27.49
C TYR A 24 46.15 -5.31 -26.26
N GLY A 25 46.11 -6.19 -25.27
CA GLY A 25 45.41 -5.98 -24.00
C GLY A 25 46.26 -6.09 -22.74
N THR A 26 45.60 -5.93 -21.59
CA THR A 26 46.15 -6.31 -20.26
C THR A 26 45.16 -7.06 -19.37
N SER A 27 43.87 -7.13 -19.75
CA SER A 27 42.83 -7.83 -18.99
C SER A 27 43.18 -9.30 -18.72
N TRP A 28 42.81 -9.76 -17.52
CA TRP A 28 43.09 -11.08 -16.98
C TRP A 28 41.92 -11.66 -16.15
N ARG A 29 40.89 -10.86 -15.85
CA ARG A 29 39.75 -11.23 -14.99
C ARG A 29 38.64 -11.96 -15.76
N ASP A 30 38.32 -11.47 -16.96
CA ASP A 30 37.21 -11.95 -17.81
C ASP A 30 37.68 -12.44 -19.21
N ARG A 31 38.25 -11.55 -20.03
CA ARG A 31 38.59 -11.78 -21.45
C ARG A 31 40.09 -11.56 -21.67
N LEU A 32 40.87 -12.57 -21.28
CA LEU A 32 42.33 -12.59 -21.38
C LEU A 32 42.86 -11.95 -22.68
N GLY A 33 43.73 -10.95 -22.57
CA GLY A 33 44.39 -10.30 -23.71
C GLY A 33 43.59 -9.20 -24.40
N CYS A 34 42.46 -8.76 -23.83
CA CYS A 34 41.69 -7.63 -24.36
C CYS A 34 42.10 -6.28 -23.72
N PRO A 35 41.82 -5.14 -24.39
CA PRO A 35 41.93 -3.80 -23.81
C PRO A 35 41.32 -3.69 -22.42
N ASP A 36 41.99 -2.91 -21.57
CA ASP A 36 41.81 -2.74 -20.12
C ASP A 36 42.35 -1.33 -19.81
N LEU A 37 41.45 -0.36 -19.83
CA LEU A 37 41.78 1.07 -19.96
C LEU A 37 42.34 1.70 -18.67
N ASP A 38 41.89 1.26 -17.50
CA ASP A 38 42.36 1.76 -16.20
C ASP A 38 43.36 0.83 -15.48
N GLY A 39 43.41 -0.46 -15.86
CA GLY A 39 44.39 -1.43 -15.38
C GLY A 39 43.94 -2.31 -14.21
N ASP A 40 42.65 -2.42 -13.92
CA ASP A 40 42.15 -3.34 -12.89
C ASP A 40 42.26 -4.82 -13.29
N GLY A 41 42.19 -5.11 -14.60
CA GLY A 41 42.21 -6.45 -15.15
C GLY A 41 40.93 -6.96 -15.79
N THR A 42 39.82 -6.24 -15.72
CA THR A 42 38.60 -6.49 -16.50
C THR A 42 38.77 -5.87 -17.90
N SER A 43 38.09 -6.40 -18.92
CA SER A 43 38.20 -5.88 -20.29
C SER A 43 37.20 -4.77 -20.61
N ASP A 44 37.56 -3.81 -21.47
CA ASP A 44 36.75 -2.64 -21.85
C ASP A 44 35.32 -2.97 -22.36
N ASP A 45 35.06 -4.18 -22.90
CA ASP A 45 33.70 -4.61 -23.31
C ASP A 45 32.94 -5.39 -22.22
N GLY A 46 33.63 -5.83 -21.15
CA GLY A 46 33.09 -6.63 -20.04
C GLY A 46 33.01 -5.87 -18.71
N ASP A 47 33.58 -4.68 -18.65
CA ASP A 47 33.63 -3.80 -17.48
C ASP A 47 32.46 -2.79 -17.49
N ALA A 48 31.83 -2.58 -16.33
CA ALA A 48 30.74 -1.62 -16.14
C ALA A 48 31.22 -0.15 -16.03
N PHE A 49 32.47 0.09 -15.60
CA PHE A 49 33.06 1.41 -15.37
C PHE A 49 34.50 1.55 -15.93
N PRO A 50 34.75 1.41 -17.25
CA PRO A 50 36.11 1.34 -17.84
C PRO A 50 37.05 2.57 -17.66
N ASP A 51 36.68 3.57 -16.87
CA ASP A 51 37.49 4.75 -16.51
C ASP A 51 37.81 4.80 -14.98
N ASP A 52 37.38 3.82 -14.17
CA ASP A 52 37.59 3.77 -12.71
C ASP A 52 37.95 2.36 -12.19
N TRP A 53 39.26 2.10 -12.15
CA TRP A 53 39.99 0.92 -11.61
C TRP A 53 39.51 0.30 -10.29
N SER A 54 38.59 0.94 -9.60
CA SER A 54 38.01 0.50 -8.35
C SER A 54 36.62 -0.14 -8.49
N GLN A 55 36.02 -0.13 -9.69
CA GLN A 55 34.71 -0.68 -10.01
C GLN A 55 34.71 -1.37 -11.37
N TRP A 56 34.13 -2.57 -11.43
CA TRP A 56 34.10 -3.39 -12.66
C TRP A 56 32.78 -4.14 -12.88
N GLN A 57 31.91 -4.17 -11.87
CA GLN A 57 30.60 -4.80 -11.88
C GLN A 57 29.58 -3.86 -11.26
N ASP A 58 28.39 -3.88 -11.86
CA ASP A 58 27.17 -3.14 -11.54
C ASP A 58 26.08 -4.22 -11.64
N THR A 59 25.78 -4.88 -10.50
CA THR A 59 25.02 -6.14 -10.52
C THR A 59 23.52 -5.94 -10.77
N ASP A 60 22.92 -4.85 -10.25
CA ASP A 60 21.51 -4.49 -10.47
C ASP A 60 21.30 -3.51 -11.63
N GLY A 61 22.34 -2.79 -12.06
CA GLY A 61 22.31 -1.87 -13.20
C GLY A 61 21.82 -0.45 -12.86
N ASP A 62 21.95 0.03 -11.63
CA ASP A 62 21.62 1.41 -11.25
C ASP A 62 22.69 2.44 -11.71
N GLY A 63 23.92 1.98 -11.98
CA GLY A 63 25.07 2.81 -12.35
C GLY A 63 26.00 3.18 -11.19
N GLN A 64 25.91 2.49 -10.06
CA GLN A 64 26.90 2.42 -8.98
C GLN A 64 27.60 1.05 -9.01
N GLY A 65 28.84 1.00 -8.50
CA GLY A 65 29.68 -0.21 -8.61
C GLY A 65 29.70 -1.04 -7.34
N ASP A 66 29.62 -2.37 -7.49
CA ASP A 66 29.47 -3.34 -6.40
C ASP A 66 30.54 -3.20 -5.30
N ASN A 67 31.77 -2.78 -5.62
CA ASN A 67 32.87 -2.72 -4.67
C ASN A 67 32.70 -1.54 -3.70
N TRP A 68 33.12 -1.72 -2.45
CA TRP A 68 32.94 -0.68 -1.43
C TRP A 68 34.22 -0.24 -0.74
N ALA A 69 34.32 1.07 -0.49
CA ALA A 69 35.43 1.69 0.21
C ALA A 69 35.10 2.09 1.66
N ASN A 70 33.81 2.15 2.03
CA ASN A 70 33.37 2.63 3.33
C ASN A 70 33.46 1.52 4.39
N PRO A 71 34.41 1.58 5.35
CA PRO A 71 34.58 0.48 6.31
C PRO A 71 33.40 0.32 7.27
N HIS A 72 32.52 1.31 7.37
CA HIS A 72 31.29 1.21 8.16
C HIS A 72 30.31 0.19 7.59
N TRP A 73 30.35 -0.06 6.28
CA TRP A 73 29.46 -1.03 5.62
C TRP A 73 29.92 -2.48 5.82
N ASN A 74 31.16 -2.71 6.29
CA ASN A 74 31.69 -4.06 6.54
C ASN A 74 30.85 -4.87 7.54
N ASP A 75 30.20 -4.20 8.49
CA ASP A 75 29.33 -4.82 9.50
C ASP A 75 27.84 -4.86 9.07
N SER A 76 27.49 -4.30 7.90
CA SER A 76 26.09 -4.14 7.45
C SER A 76 25.76 -4.68 6.05
N ARG A 77 26.75 -5.02 5.21
CA ARG A 77 26.51 -5.79 3.97
C ARG A 77 26.15 -7.23 4.32
N TYR A 78 25.30 -7.85 3.51
CA TYR A 78 24.91 -9.26 3.69
C TYR A 78 25.90 -10.22 2.99
N ASP A 79 26.01 -11.45 3.51
CA ASP A 79 26.91 -12.50 3.00
C ASP A 79 26.66 -12.90 1.53
N HIS A 80 25.51 -12.52 0.95
CA HIS A 80 25.13 -12.81 -0.44
C HIS A 80 25.33 -11.64 -1.41
N TRP A 81 25.67 -10.44 -0.91
CA TRP A 81 25.91 -9.27 -1.76
C TRP A 81 27.24 -9.38 -2.54
N PRO A 82 27.32 -8.84 -3.76
CA PRO A 82 28.51 -8.91 -4.61
C PRO A 82 29.59 -7.87 -4.21
N GLY A 83 30.62 -7.75 -5.05
CA GLY A 83 31.74 -6.81 -4.87
C GLY A 83 32.77 -7.24 -3.82
N GLU A 84 33.84 -6.45 -3.69
CA GLU A 84 34.83 -6.58 -2.61
C GLU A 84 35.26 -5.23 -2.00
N PHE A 85 35.97 -5.28 -0.86
CA PHE A 85 36.43 -4.06 -0.18
C PHE A 85 37.69 -3.50 -0.85
N ILE A 86 37.52 -2.46 -1.68
CA ILE A 86 38.62 -1.78 -2.38
C ILE A 86 38.93 -0.43 -1.69
N PRO A 87 40.13 -0.28 -1.06
CA PRO A 87 40.47 0.93 -0.30
C PRO A 87 40.54 2.19 -1.17
N GLY A 88 39.50 3.03 -1.06
CA GLY A 88 39.39 4.28 -1.80
C GLY A 88 38.58 4.20 -3.10
N ALA A 89 37.84 3.10 -3.31
CA ALA A 89 36.84 3.02 -4.37
C ALA A 89 35.83 4.18 -4.35
N GLN A 90 35.41 4.58 -5.54
CA GLN A 90 34.44 5.65 -5.78
C GLN A 90 33.15 5.05 -6.34
N ASN A 91 32.08 5.87 -6.40
CA ASN A 91 30.79 5.46 -6.94
C ASN A 91 30.26 4.11 -6.38
N ALA A 92 30.63 3.82 -5.13
CA ALA A 92 30.49 2.52 -4.50
C ALA A 92 29.07 2.29 -4.01
N ASP A 93 28.46 1.21 -4.46
CA ASP A 93 27.08 0.93 -4.14
C ASP A 93 26.87 0.35 -2.72
N LYS A 94 25.74 0.73 -2.14
CA LYS A 94 25.29 0.44 -0.78
C LYS A 94 24.22 -0.67 -0.71
N HIS A 95 23.68 -1.12 -1.84
CA HIS A 95 22.47 -1.91 -2.03
C HIS A 95 22.52 -2.77 -3.33
N PRO A 96 23.54 -3.62 -3.60
CA PRO A 96 23.89 -3.98 -4.99
C PRO A 96 23.05 -5.12 -5.62
N LEU A 97 21.81 -5.23 -5.14
CA LEU A 97 20.74 -6.15 -5.51
C LEU A 97 19.36 -5.47 -5.27
N ASP A 98 19.32 -4.14 -5.09
CA ASP A 98 18.24 -3.31 -4.50
C ASP A 98 18.38 -1.92 -5.14
N ARG A 99 18.03 -1.89 -6.43
CA ARG A 99 18.36 -0.88 -7.45
C ARG A 99 17.97 0.57 -7.14
N ASP A 100 16.91 0.80 -6.37
CA ASP A 100 16.51 2.14 -5.94
C ASP A 100 16.80 2.43 -4.45
N GLY A 101 17.26 1.41 -3.71
CA GLY A 101 17.77 1.52 -2.35
C GLY A 101 16.69 1.63 -1.27
N ASP A 102 15.46 1.20 -1.54
CA ASP A 102 14.37 1.22 -0.55
C ASP A 102 14.52 0.15 0.54
N GLY A 103 15.21 -0.97 0.24
CA GLY A 103 15.43 -2.11 1.13
C GLY A 103 14.78 -3.43 0.73
N PHE A 104 14.13 -3.53 -0.44
CA PHE A 104 13.68 -4.79 -1.05
C PHE A 104 14.59 -5.18 -2.23
N GLU A 105 14.95 -6.47 -2.35
CA GLU A 105 15.90 -6.91 -3.38
C GLU A 105 15.21 -7.32 -4.70
N ASP A 106 15.84 -7.06 -5.85
CA ASP A 106 15.29 -7.26 -7.19
C ASP A 106 15.12 -8.75 -7.60
N GLU A 107 13.93 -9.15 -8.13
CA GLU A 107 13.76 -10.55 -8.59
C GLU A 107 14.66 -10.88 -9.80
N GLY A 108 15.61 -11.79 -9.56
CA GLY A 108 16.48 -12.36 -10.61
C GLY A 108 17.82 -11.65 -10.79
N VAL A 109 18.09 -10.63 -9.99
CA VAL A 109 19.39 -9.96 -9.91
C VAL A 109 20.34 -10.73 -8.98
N GLY A 110 21.60 -10.87 -9.40
CA GLY A 110 22.70 -11.46 -8.64
C GLY A 110 22.36 -12.72 -7.81
N LEU A 111 22.28 -12.55 -6.49
CA LEU A 111 21.91 -13.57 -5.51
C LEU A 111 20.74 -13.11 -4.60
N ALA A 112 19.87 -12.22 -5.10
CA ALA A 112 18.79 -11.60 -4.35
C ALA A 112 17.92 -12.60 -3.56
N VAL A 113 17.42 -12.18 -2.39
CA VAL A 113 16.59 -13.00 -1.49
C VAL A 113 15.21 -12.37 -1.23
N PRO A 114 14.12 -13.17 -1.20
CA PRO A 114 12.77 -12.63 -1.04
C PRO A 114 12.46 -12.19 0.40
N PRO A 115 11.52 -11.24 0.62
CA PRO A 115 10.60 -10.64 -0.35
C PRO A 115 11.32 -9.80 -1.40
N PHE A 116 10.97 -10.03 -2.66
CA PHE A 116 11.49 -9.25 -3.79
C PHE A 116 10.64 -8.02 -4.02
N ASP A 117 11.25 -6.96 -4.55
CA ASP A 117 10.53 -5.78 -4.97
C ASP A 117 9.60 -6.03 -6.18
N ASP A 118 8.43 -5.39 -6.16
CA ASP A 118 7.44 -5.34 -7.24
C ASP A 118 7.49 -3.99 -8.02
N CYS A 119 8.40 -3.07 -7.67
CA CYS A 119 8.55 -1.69 -8.21
C CYS A 119 10.00 -1.26 -8.56
N PRO A 120 10.85 -2.08 -9.22
CA PRO A 120 12.33 -1.98 -9.21
C PRO A 120 13.00 -0.72 -9.82
N ASP A 121 12.24 0.30 -10.20
CA ASP A 121 12.77 1.60 -10.63
C ASP A 121 12.04 2.78 -9.90
N GLU A 122 11.30 2.53 -8.81
CA GLU A 122 10.43 3.50 -8.10
C GLU A 122 10.30 3.21 -6.57
N PRO A 123 11.12 3.84 -5.71
CA PRO A 123 11.36 3.40 -4.34
C PRO A 123 10.14 3.56 -3.42
N GLY A 124 9.86 2.54 -2.63
CA GLY A 124 8.64 2.41 -1.85
C GLY A 124 8.83 1.91 -0.42
N ARG A 125 7.75 1.28 0.10
CA ARG A 125 7.66 0.69 1.46
C ARG A 125 6.55 -0.35 1.64
N SER A 126 5.61 -0.49 0.71
CA SER A 126 4.50 -1.44 0.87
C SER A 126 5.02 -2.88 1.03
N TRP A 127 4.24 -3.73 1.67
CA TRP A 127 4.60 -5.13 2.01
C TRP A 127 3.37 -6.05 2.16
N GLY A 128 2.15 -5.51 2.11
CA GLY A 128 0.90 -6.26 2.26
C GLY A 128 0.40 -6.92 0.98
N ASP A 129 0.72 -6.35 -0.18
CA ASP A 129 0.23 -6.77 -1.51
C ASP A 129 1.31 -6.80 -2.60
N ARG A 130 2.10 -5.74 -2.70
CA ARG A 130 3.28 -5.56 -3.56
C ARG A 130 4.40 -5.09 -2.65
N ASN A 131 5.57 -5.70 -2.72
CA ASN A 131 6.71 -5.22 -1.91
C ASN A 131 7.38 -4.03 -2.61
N GLY A 132 8.11 -3.20 -1.86
CA GLY A 132 8.95 -2.09 -2.36
C GLY A 132 8.25 -1.01 -3.19
N CYS A 133 6.91 -1.02 -3.23
CA CYS A 133 6.14 -0.05 -3.99
C CYS A 133 5.74 1.19 -3.17
N PRO A 134 5.45 2.32 -3.85
CA PRO A 134 4.94 3.52 -3.19
C PRO A 134 3.73 3.24 -2.29
N ASP A 135 3.84 3.75 -1.07
CA ASP A 135 2.90 3.66 0.05
C ASP A 135 2.85 5.07 0.65
N LEU A 136 1.79 5.82 0.35
CA LEU A 136 1.72 7.26 0.63
C LEU A 136 1.43 7.61 2.11
N ASP A 137 1.01 6.65 2.95
CA ASP A 137 0.70 6.89 4.35
C ASP A 137 1.31 5.89 5.38
N ASP A 138 2.22 5.01 4.93
CA ASP A 138 2.99 4.02 5.70
C ASP A 138 2.09 2.93 6.36
N ASP A 139 0.96 2.55 5.74
CA ASP A 139 0.04 1.49 6.24
C ASP A 139 0.45 0.05 5.84
N GLY A 140 1.19 -0.08 4.74
CA GLY A 140 1.71 -1.33 4.20
C GLY A 140 1.12 -1.78 2.86
N TRP A 141 0.08 -1.12 2.34
CA TRP A 141 -0.51 -1.42 1.02
C TRP A 141 -0.04 -0.43 -0.04
N SER A 142 0.20 -0.91 -1.27
CA SER A 142 0.69 -0.04 -2.33
C SER A 142 -0.39 0.92 -2.87
N ASP A 143 -0.01 2.16 -3.19
CA ASP A 143 -0.83 3.23 -3.80
C ASP A 143 -1.66 2.78 -5.03
N ALA A 144 -1.21 1.70 -5.70
CA ALA A 144 -1.82 1.14 -6.89
C ALA A 144 -3.02 0.21 -6.61
N ASN A 145 -3.09 -0.38 -5.41
CA ASN A 145 -4.12 -1.34 -5.00
C ASN A 145 -4.94 -0.86 -3.80
N ASP A 146 -4.38 0.04 -2.99
CA ASP A 146 -5.12 0.76 -1.97
C ASP A 146 -6.22 1.64 -2.60
N LEU A 147 -7.37 1.69 -1.93
CA LEU A 147 -8.55 2.48 -2.27
C LEU A 147 -8.69 3.77 -1.44
N PHE A 148 -7.87 3.98 -0.41
CA PHE A 148 -7.77 5.22 0.37
C PHE A 148 -6.31 5.65 0.72
N PRO A 149 -5.39 5.95 -0.25
CA PRO A 149 -3.95 6.22 -0.01
C PRO A 149 -3.57 7.49 0.77
N ASN A 150 -4.43 7.99 1.65
CA ASN A 150 -4.23 9.15 2.53
C ASN A 150 -4.90 8.91 3.92
N GLU A 151 -5.28 7.67 4.23
CA GLU A 151 -5.93 7.23 5.46
C GLU A 151 -5.39 5.84 5.88
N PRO A 152 -4.28 5.79 6.66
CA PRO A 152 -3.53 4.57 7.01
C PRO A 152 -4.24 3.68 8.05
N THR A 153 -5.56 3.61 7.95
CA THR A 153 -6.44 2.71 8.66
C THR A 153 -7.48 2.04 7.73
N GLN A 154 -7.43 2.31 6.42
CA GLN A 154 -8.32 1.74 5.40
C GLN A 154 -7.58 1.50 4.08
N TRP A 155 -7.39 0.23 3.70
CA TRP A 155 -6.73 -0.13 2.44
C TRP A 155 -7.66 -0.72 1.36
N ARG A 156 -8.95 -0.92 1.69
CA ARG A 156 -9.87 -1.75 0.89
C ARG A 156 -11.32 -1.29 1.02
N ASP A 157 -12.06 -1.30 -0.09
CA ASP A 157 -13.51 -1.10 -0.19
C ASP A 157 -14.07 -2.11 -1.21
N SER A 158 -14.92 -3.02 -0.72
CA SER A 158 -15.36 -4.19 -1.49
C SER A 158 -16.57 -3.98 -2.39
N ASP A 159 -17.44 -3.02 -2.10
CA ASP A 159 -18.63 -2.71 -2.90
C ASP A 159 -18.62 -1.31 -3.52
N ARG A 160 -17.56 -0.55 -3.24
CA ARG A 160 -17.10 0.68 -3.88
C ARG A 160 -17.99 1.88 -3.60
N ASP A 161 -18.32 2.08 -2.33
CA ASP A 161 -19.17 3.16 -1.87
C ASP A 161 -18.40 4.34 -1.22
N GLY A 162 -17.14 4.15 -0.82
CA GLY A 162 -16.30 5.16 -0.18
C GLY A 162 -16.19 5.05 1.35
N PHE A 163 -16.66 3.97 1.96
CA PHE A 163 -16.32 3.56 3.33
C PHE A 163 -15.42 2.33 3.31
N GLY A 164 -14.47 2.23 4.25
CA GLY A 164 -13.41 1.22 4.20
C GLY A 164 -13.76 -0.07 4.94
N ASP A 165 -13.35 -1.22 4.42
CA ASP A 165 -13.65 -2.55 4.95
C ASP A 165 -13.15 -2.78 6.40
N GLU A 166 -12.12 -2.06 6.86
CA GLU A 166 -11.60 -2.21 8.22
C GLU A 166 -12.44 -1.39 9.21
N ARG A 167 -13.42 -2.06 9.81
CA ARG A 167 -14.31 -1.55 10.87
C ARG A 167 -13.57 -0.86 12.04
N ALA A 168 -12.31 -1.17 12.31
CA ALA A 168 -11.52 -0.50 13.35
C ALA A 168 -10.93 0.85 12.92
N GLY A 169 -10.84 1.13 11.62
CA GLY A 169 -10.29 2.35 11.04
C GLY A 169 -11.26 3.53 10.98
N ILE A 170 -10.76 4.65 10.48
CA ILE A 170 -11.56 5.86 10.24
C ILE A 170 -12.56 5.57 9.10
N ASN A 171 -13.81 5.98 9.29
CA ASN A 171 -14.91 5.71 8.36
C ASN A 171 -15.07 4.22 7.97
N GLY A 172 -14.76 3.31 8.89
CA GLY A 172 -14.91 1.87 8.69
C GLY A 172 -16.36 1.45 8.52
N ASP A 173 -16.61 0.67 7.48
CA ASP A 173 -17.92 0.29 6.97
C ASP A 173 -18.63 -0.76 7.85
N ASP A 174 -19.91 -0.54 8.09
CA ASP A 174 -20.80 -1.45 8.80
C ASP A 174 -21.46 -2.51 7.90
N CYS A 175 -21.32 -2.39 6.59
CA CYS A 175 -22.09 -3.10 5.54
C CYS A 175 -21.27 -3.83 4.45
N THR A 176 -19.93 -3.75 4.45
CA THR A 176 -18.79 -4.35 3.68
C THR A 176 -18.97 -5.20 2.40
N THR A 177 -20.18 -5.38 1.89
CA THR A 177 -20.56 -6.05 0.64
C THR A 177 -21.94 -5.59 0.15
N ILE A 178 -22.54 -4.54 0.74
CA ILE A 178 -23.80 -3.90 0.35
C ILE A 178 -23.66 -2.37 0.46
N ARG A 179 -23.15 -1.77 -0.63
CA ARG A 179 -23.05 -0.34 -0.89
C ARG A 179 -24.15 0.51 -0.25
N GLY A 180 -23.73 1.55 0.46
CA GLY A 180 -24.60 2.49 1.13
C GLY A 180 -24.20 3.95 1.00
N ASP A 181 -24.67 4.76 1.96
CA ASP A 181 -24.35 6.18 2.12
C ASP A 181 -24.53 6.68 3.58
N SER A 182 -25.00 5.86 4.53
CA SER A 182 -25.35 6.32 5.88
C SER A 182 -24.13 6.80 6.69
N GLU A 183 -24.32 7.86 7.49
CA GLU A 183 -23.26 8.59 8.18
C GLU A 183 -23.43 8.65 9.73
N HIS A 184 -24.54 8.13 10.30
CA HIS A 184 -24.95 8.51 11.67
C HIS A 184 -25.15 7.37 12.69
N ASP A 185 -25.56 6.17 12.27
CA ASP A 185 -25.71 5.00 13.17
C ASP A 185 -24.81 3.83 12.77
N ARG A 186 -24.75 3.55 11.48
CA ARG A 186 -23.87 2.59 10.81
C ARG A 186 -23.27 3.27 9.60
N LEU A 187 -21.98 3.09 9.34
CA LEU A 187 -21.31 3.71 8.19
C LEU A 187 -21.41 2.80 6.96
N GLY A 188 -21.38 3.36 5.74
CA GLY A 188 -21.42 2.58 4.47
C GLY A 188 -22.68 1.73 4.25
N CYS A 189 -23.74 1.93 5.04
CA CYS A 189 -24.97 1.17 4.90
C CYS A 189 -26.02 1.88 4.02
N PRO A 190 -26.87 1.13 3.30
CA PRO A 190 -27.98 1.67 2.53
C PRO A 190 -28.80 2.65 3.36
N ASP A 191 -28.95 3.86 2.83
CA ASP A 191 -29.88 4.89 3.28
C ASP A 191 -30.74 5.24 2.07
N THR A 192 -32.01 4.83 2.09
CA THR A 192 -32.89 4.98 0.91
C THR A 192 -33.33 6.43 0.66
N ASP A 193 -33.18 7.37 1.62
CA ASP A 193 -33.64 8.77 1.44
C ASP A 193 -32.60 9.88 1.69
N GLY A 194 -31.49 9.57 2.38
CA GLY A 194 -30.34 10.45 2.55
C GLY A 194 -30.40 11.37 3.78
N ASP A 195 -31.02 10.95 4.89
CA ASP A 195 -30.97 11.67 6.19
C ASP A 195 -29.84 11.21 7.14
N GLY A 196 -29.05 10.23 6.71
CA GLY A 196 -27.81 9.76 7.32
C GLY A 196 -27.96 8.48 8.15
N TRP A 197 -29.17 7.93 8.28
CA TRP A 197 -29.48 6.77 9.13
C TRP A 197 -29.78 5.53 8.29
N SER A 198 -29.23 4.38 8.68
CA SER A 198 -29.29 3.16 7.86
C SER A 198 -30.67 2.49 7.80
N ASP A 199 -31.00 1.98 6.62
CA ASP A 199 -32.20 1.19 6.33
C ASP A 199 -32.33 -0.02 7.28
N PRO A 200 -33.55 -0.38 7.73
CA PRO A 200 -33.78 -1.52 8.62
C PRO A 200 -33.65 -2.86 7.89
N MET A 201 -32.57 -3.58 8.20
CA MET A 201 -32.22 -4.90 7.67
C MET A 201 -32.71 -6.03 8.59
N GLU A 202 -33.82 -6.69 8.22
CA GLU A 202 -34.35 -7.85 8.95
C GLU A 202 -33.76 -9.21 8.46
N PRO A 203 -33.74 -10.25 9.31
CA PRO A 203 -33.32 -11.59 8.90
C PRO A 203 -34.14 -12.14 7.72
N PRO A 204 -33.53 -12.75 6.69
CA PRO A 204 -32.19 -13.34 6.70
C PRO A 204 -31.10 -12.47 6.06
N ALA A 205 -31.19 -11.14 6.14
CA ALA A 205 -30.07 -10.25 5.76
C ALA A 205 -28.77 -10.63 6.48
N GLN A 206 -27.63 -10.41 5.83
CA GLN A 206 -26.31 -10.76 6.37
C GLN A 206 -25.86 -9.79 7.48
N TYR A 207 -26.10 -8.49 7.32
CA TYR A 207 -25.94 -7.49 8.38
C TYR A 207 -27.32 -7.16 8.97
N VAL A 208 -27.71 -7.83 10.06
CA VAL A 208 -29.01 -7.59 10.69
C VAL A 208 -28.94 -6.34 11.58
N TRP A 209 -29.79 -5.36 11.30
CA TRP A 209 -29.92 -4.12 12.07
C TRP A 209 -31.36 -3.63 11.97
N ASN A 210 -32.08 -3.55 13.08
CA ASN A 210 -33.51 -3.20 13.05
C ASN A 210 -33.82 -1.94 13.87
N ILE A 211 -35.06 -1.46 13.73
CA ILE A 211 -35.62 -0.27 14.41
C ILE A 211 -35.45 -0.28 15.95
N SER A 212 -35.27 -1.45 16.58
CA SER A 212 -35.01 -1.52 18.03
C SER A 212 -33.53 -1.54 18.42
N ASP A 213 -32.62 -1.71 17.46
CA ASP A 213 -31.17 -1.59 17.65
C ASP A 213 -30.68 -0.15 17.32
N GLY A 214 -31.23 0.47 16.27
CA GLY A 214 -30.92 1.87 15.91
C GLY A 214 -31.39 2.35 14.54
N ALA A 215 -31.72 1.41 13.63
CA ALA A 215 -32.06 1.68 12.23
C ALA A 215 -33.20 2.70 12.04
N ASP A 216 -33.22 3.35 10.88
CA ASP A 216 -34.31 4.23 10.51
C ASP A 216 -35.68 3.49 10.49
N MET A 217 -36.71 4.22 10.88
CA MET A 217 -38.09 3.79 10.91
C MET A 217 -38.94 4.27 9.71
N PHE A 218 -38.45 5.19 8.88
CA PHE A 218 -39.20 5.81 7.80
C PHE A 218 -38.37 5.97 6.48
N PRO A 219 -37.87 4.90 5.82
CA PRO A 219 -36.83 4.98 4.78
C PRO A 219 -37.31 5.51 3.41
N ALA A 220 -37.91 6.69 3.42
CA ALA A 220 -38.57 7.43 2.34
C ALA A 220 -39.03 8.86 2.76
N ASP A 221 -38.61 9.38 3.92
CA ASP A 221 -38.94 10.72 4.43
C ASP A 221 -37.69 11.34 5.13
N PRO A 222 -36.81 12.04 4.37
CA PRO A 222 -35.47 12.47 4.79
C PRO A 222 -35.46 13.68 5.75
N LEU A 223 -36.37 13.66 6.70
CA LEU A 223 -36.56 14.65 7.75
C LEU A 223 -36.85 13.97 9.11
N ARG A 224 -36.94 12.63 9.15
CA ARG A 224 -37.67 11.89 10.20
C ARG A 224 -37.12 10.51 10.57
N TRP A 225 -35.80 10.30 10.68
CA TRP A 225 -35.23 9.03 11.16
C TRP A 225 -35.85 8.35 12.41
N ASN A 226 -36.48 9.08 13.34
CA ASN A 226 -37.03 8.51 14.59
C ASN A 226 -38.32 9.15 15.16
N GLN A 227 -38.90 8.53 16.19
CA GLN A 227 -40.17 8.94 16.82
C GLN A 227 -40.16 10.36 17.44
N SER A 228 -39.00 10.96 17.71
CA SER A 228 -38.90 12.30 18.27
C SER A 228 -39.14 13.41 17.22
N HIS A 229 -38.96 13.11 15.93
CA HIS A 229 -39.16 14.04 14.82
C HIS A 229 -40.63 14.20 14.37
N VAL A 230 -41.54 14.17 15.34
CA VAL A 230 -42.88 14.74 15.17
C VAL A 230 -42.80 16.24 15.45
N ILE A 231 -42.42 17.02 14.42
CA ILE A 231 -42.77 18.44 14.39
C ILE A 231 -44.30 18.52 14.33
N SER A 232 -44.95 18.57 15.49
CA SER A 232 -46.35 18.92 15.53
C SER A 232 -46.47 20.33 14.94
N GLU A 233 -47.25 20.49 13.88
CA GLU A 233 -47.78 21.81 13.49
C GLU A 233 -48.66 22.31 14.64
N SER A 234 -48.02 22.88 15.67
CA SER A 234 -48.73 23.60 16.70
C SER A 234 -49.39 24.77 15.97
N LYS A 235 -50.72 24.71 15.87
CA LYS A 235 -51.52 25.61 15.03
C LYS A 235 -51.64 26.96 15.74
N GLY A 236 -50.49 27.62 15.86
CA GLY A 236 -50.20 28.78 16.71
C GLY A 236 -50.88 30.03 16.19
N GLY A 237 -52.19 30.11 16.40
CA GLY A 237 -53.04 31.25 16.07
C GLY A 237 -52.72 32.48 16.92
N LEU A 238 -51.54 33.06 16.73
CA LEU A 238 -51.12 34.33 17.33
C LEU A 238 -51.58 35.48 16.45
N GLY A 239 -52.84 35.89 16.63
CA GLY A 239 -53.32 37.17 16.12
C GLY A 239 -52.47 38.31 16.71
N GLY A 240 -51.76 39.04 15.84
CA GLY A 240 -50.71 39.95 16.29
C GLY A 240 -51.18 41.31 16.80
N SER A 241 -50.37 41.93 17.66
CA SER A 241 -50.35 43.39 17.83
C SER A 241 -49.07 43.89 18.52
N GLY A 242 -48.29 44.74 17.83
CA GLY A 242 -47.36 45.72 18.44
C GLY A 242 -46.02 45.20 18.97
N GLY A 243 -44.92 45.71 18.42
CA GLY A 243 -43.55 45.45 18.90
C GLY A 243 -42.49 46.07 17.98
N LEU A 244 -42.31 47.40 18.04
CA LEU A 244 -41.39 48.14 17.16
C LEU A 244 -40.02 48.39 17.81
N ALA A 245 -38.98 48.29 16.97
CA ALA A 245 -37.69 48.97 17.03
C ALA A 245 -36.57 48.46 17.99
N ALA A 246 -35.36 48.92 17.68
CA ALA A 246 -34.07 48.75 18.38
C ALA A 246 -33.42 47.35 18.35
N GLY A 247 -32.83 46.98 17.20
CA GLY A 247 -32.05 45.74 17.05
C GLY A 247 -30.95 45.74 15.96
N LEU A 248 -30.61 46.89 15.37
CA LEU A 248 -29.55 47.00 14.34
C LEU A 248 -28.42 47.89 14.86
N GLY A 249 -27.19 47.37 14.93
CA GLY A 249 -26.05 48.13 15.44
C GLY A 249 -24.68 47.45 15.34
N LEU A 250 -24.54 46.17 15.72
CA LEU A 250 -23.23 45.49 15.74
C LEU A 250 -22.99 44.58 14.52
N GLY A 251 -23.87 43.60 14.26
CA GLY A 251 -23.62 42.56 13.24
C GLY A 251 -23.32 43.11 11.84
N ALA A 252 -24.04 44.15 11.41
CA ALA A 252 -23.81 44.79 10.11
C ALA A 252 -22.44 45.49 9.98
N LEU A 253 -21.89 46.03 11.07
CA LEU A 253 -20.56 46.66 11.07
C LEU A 253 -19.45 45.61 11.06
N ILE A 254 -19.64 44.50 11.80
CA ILE A 254 -18.71 43.37 11.81
C ILE A 254 -18.66 42.70 10.43
N ALA A 255 -19.83 42.45 9.80
CA ALA A 255 -19.91 41.92 8.45
C ALA A 255 -19.25 42.84 7.40
N MET A 256 -19.43 44.16 7.51
CA MET A 256 -18.73 45.11 6.62
C MET A 256 -17.21 45.14 6.85
N MET A 257 -16.72 44.97 8.09
CA MET A 257 -15.28 44.85 8.34
C MET A 257 -14.70 43.59 7.69
N PHE A 258 -15.31 42.42 7.87
CA PHE A 258 -14.82 41.18 7.25
C PHE A 258 -14.87 41.24 5.72
N ALA A 259 -15.95 41.76 5.13
CA ALA A 259 -16.04 41.97 3.69
C ALA A 259 -14.95 42.91 3.14
N MET A 260 -14.60 43.96 3.89
CA MET A 260 -13.55 44.91 3.49
C MET A 260 -12.14 44.32 3.63
N VAL A 261 -11.88 43.51 4.66
CA VAL A 261 -10.61 42.76 4.81
C VAL A 261 -10.46 41.71 3.70
N PHE A 262 -11.53 40.95 3.40
CA PHE A 262 -11.52 39.97 2.31
C PHE A 262 -11.29 40.64 0.94
N ALA A 263 -11.93 41.79 0.68
CA ALA A 263 -11.69 42.55 -0.55
C ALA A 263 -10.23 43.01 -0.68
N ILE A 264 -9.59 43.44 0.42
CA ILE A 264 -8.16 43.81 0.42
C ILE A 264 -7.28 42.58 0.18
N PHE A 265 -7.60 41.42 0.75
CA PHE A 265 -6.89 40.16 0.52
C PHE A 265 -6.95 39.72 -0.95
N VAL A 266 -8.14 39.73 -1.55
CA VAL A 266 -8.34 39.40 -2.98
C VAL A 266 -7.61 40.40 -3.89
N MET A 267 -7.65 41.71 -3.58
CA MET A 267 -6.87 42.72 -4.31
C MET A 267 -5.35 42.53 -4.15
N LYS A 268 -4.89 41.97 -3.03
CA LYS A 268 -3.46 41.74 -2.76
C LYS A 268 -2.93 40.49 -3.48
N MET A 269 -3.71 39.43 -3.60
CA MET A 269 -3.37 38.27 -4.44
C MET A 269 -3.35 38.65 -5.93
N ARG A 270 -4.24 39.54 -6.37
CA ARG A 270 -4.33 40.00 -7.76
C ARG A 270 -3.37 41.15 -8.13
N SER A 271 -2.29 41.35 -7.37
CA SER A 271 -1.23 42.33 -7.70
C SER A 271 0.18 41.72 -7.61
N SER A 272 0.32 40.42 -7.89
CA SER A 272 1.58 39.67 -7.72
C SER A 272 1.97 38.82 -8.93
N SER A 273 1.40 39.12 -10.11
CA SER A 273 1.82 38.58 -11.40
C SER A 273 1.52 39.62 -12.51
N GLU A 274 2.56 40.35 -12.89
CA GLU A 274 2.73 41.00 -14.20
C GLU A 274 3.95 40.31 -14.86
N ASP A 275 4.09 40.45 -16.18
CA ASP A 275 4.96 39.64 -17.06
C ASP A 275 4.39 38.21 -17.23
N ASP A 276 3.59 37.95 -18.27
CA ASP A 276 3.97 37.42 -19.61
C ASP A 276 4.04 35.86 -19.57
N ASP A 277 3.47 35.09 -20.51
CA ASP A 277 3.23 35.34 -21.94
C ASP A 277 1.87 34.81 -22.51
N GLU A 278 1.73 34.84 -23.84
CA GLU A 278 0.46 34.70 -24.60
C GLU A 278 0.48 33.47 -25.52
N TYR A 279 -0.38 32.48 -25.26
CA TYR A 279 -0.68 31.36 -26.15
C TYR A 279 -2.20 31.19 -26.32
N GLU A 280 -2.68 31.36 -27.56
CA GLU A 280 -3.96 30.82 -28.01
C GLU A 280 -3.73 29.38 -28.48
N ASP A 281 -4.42 28.39 -27.91
CA ASP A 281 -4.59 27.08 -28.57
C ASP A 281 -5.89 26.38 -28.15
N ASP A 282 -6.61 25.93 -29.18
CA ASP A 282 -7.70 24.95 -29.31
C ASP A 282 -8.61 24.54 -28.11
N GLU A 283 -9.91 24.81 -28.33
CA GLU A 283 -11.07 24.36 -27.54
C GLU A 283 -11.34 22.85 -27.73
N TYR A 284 -10.68 22.00 -26.95
CA TYR A 284 -10.97 20.55 -26.91
C TYR A 284 -12.18 20.24 -26.00
N GLU A 285 -13.38 20.18 -26.58
CA GLU A 285 -14.55 19.59 -25.90
C GLU A 285 -14.30 18.09 -25.65
N THR A 286 -13.95 17.73 -24.41
CA THR A 286 -13.94 16.34 -23.96
C THR A 286 -15.39 15.88 -23.70
N GLU A 287 -15.96 15.12 -24.64
CA GLU A 287 -17.30 14.51 -24.48
C GLU A 287 -17.30 13.45 -23.35
N ALA A 288 -17.41 13.92 -22.10
CA ALA A 288 -17.28 13.12 -20.88
C ALA A 288 -18.58 13.13 -20.02
N ASP A 289 -19.75 13.09 -20.65
CA ASP A 289 -21.01 12.71 -19.96
C ASP A 289 -21.88 11.77 -20.80
N GLN A 290 -21.47 10.50 -20.86
CA GLN A 290 -22.33 9.38 -21.27
C GLN A 290 -22.19 8.23 -20.27
N GLY A 291 -22.55 8.47 -18.99
CA GLY A 291 -22.50 7.38 -18.01
C GLY A 291 -22.91 7.68 -16.57
N ARG A 292 -22.98 8.94 -16.11
CA ARG A 292 -23.39 9.23 -14.73
C ARG A 292 -24.90 9.14 -14.55
N THR A 293 -25.38 7.92 -14.35
CA THR A 293 -26.54 7.69 -13.49
C THR A 293 -26.27 8.24 -12.09
N SER A 294 -27.30 8.71 -11.39
CA SER A 294 -27.14 9.15 -10.01
C SER A 294 -26.80 7.95 -9.11
N ARG A 295 -26.05 8.16 -8.02
CA ARG A 295 -25.70 7.12 -7.03
C ARG A 295 -26.95 6.31 -6.61
N ALA A 296 -28.06 7.00 -6.31
CA ALA A 296 -29.37 6.40 -6.05
C ALA A 296 -29.95 5.54 -7.21
N ALA A 297 -29.67 5.86 -8.48
CA ALA A 297 -30.10 5.08 -9.64
C ALA A 297 -29.19 3.87 -9.96
N ASP A 298 -27.99 3.81 -9.37
CA ASP A 298 -27.14 2.61 -9.32
C ASP A 298 -27.54 1.72 -8.13
N ILE A 299 -27.81 2.31 -6.95
CA ILE A 299 -28.41 1.62 -5.80
C ILE A 299 -29.73 0.94 -6.22
N ALA A 300 -30.64 1.65 -6.88
CA ALA A 300 -31.91 1.11 -7.39
C ALA A 300 -31.77 -0.01 -8.46
N ARG A 301 -30.55 -0.29 -8.96
CA ARG A 301 -30.22 -1.47 -9.78
C ARG A 301 -29.76 -2.65 -8.93
N SER A 302 -28.96 -2.43 -7.88
CA SER A 302 -28.57 -3.48 -6.92
C SER A 302 -29.78 -4.22 -6.34
N TRP A 303 -30.83 -3.48 -5.97
CA TRP A 303 -32.13 -4.02 -5.53
C TRP A 303 -32.79 -4.99 -6.54
N GLN A 304 -32.49 -4.90 -7.84
CA GLN A 304 -33.01 -5.80 -8.88
C GLN A 304 -32.22 -7.10 -9.00
N GLU A 305 -30.94 -7.10 -8.60
CA GLU A 305 -30.03 -8.25 -8.72
C GLU A 305 -30.00 -9.07 -7.42
N HIS A 306 -30.10 -8.43 -6.25
CA HIS A 306 -30.08 -9.09 -4.93
C HIS A 306 -31.46 -9.49 -4.38
N GLY A 307 -32.57 -9.08 -5.02
CA GLY A 307 -33.76 -9.93 -5.10
C GLY A 307 -34.80 -9.87 -3.98
N THR A 308 -34.90 -8.78 -3.22
CA THR A 308 -36.10 -8.47 -2.41
C THR A 308 -36.80 -7.22 -2.92
N ALA A 309 -37.98 -7.38 -3.52
CA ALA A 309 -38.86 -6.26 -3.83
C ALA A 309 -39.39 -5.62 -2.52
N PRO A 310 -39.56 -4.29 -2.46
CA PRO A 310 -40.03 -3.61 -1.26
C PRO A 310 -41.42 -4.13 -0.83
N PRO A 311 -41.69 -4.23 0.48
CA PRO A 311 -42.95 -4.77 0.98
C PRO A 311 -44.15 -3.92 0.52
N PRO A 312 -45.29 -4.54 0.18
CA PRO A 312 -46.48 -3.79 -0.18
C PRO A 312 -46.97 -2.94 1.01
N ALA A 313 -47.39 -1.71 0.72
CA ALA A 313 -47.87 -0.77 1.73
C ALA A 313 -48.98 -1.39 2.60
N PRO A 314 -49.00 -1.13 3.93
CA PRO A 314 -49.89 -1.81 4.86
C PRO A 314 -51.38 -1.54 4.59
N ASP A 315 -52.22 -2.54 4.91
CA ASP A 315 -53.67 -2.54 4.66
C ASP A 315 -54.36 -1.27 5.22
N GLY A 316 -54.72 -0.37 4.30
CA GLY A 316 -55.39 0.91 4.60
C GLY A 316 -54.99 2.08 3.70
N ALA A 317 -53.86 1.99 2.99
CA ALA A 317 -53.39 3.02 2.06
C ALA A 317 -54.18 3.03 0.72
N GLU A 318 -55.43 3.52 0.72
CA GLU A 318 -56.26 3.58 -0.50
C GLU A 318 -55.89 4.77 -1.40
N LEU A 319 -55.52 4.48 -2.65
CA LEU A 319 -54.90 5.43 -3.58
C LEU A 319 -55.95 6.28 -4.35
N VAL A 320 -56.46 7.33 -3.70
CA VAL A 320 -57.53 8.19 -4.24
C VAL A 320 -57.03 9.11 -5.36
N THR A 321 -56.98 8.60 -6.58
CA THR A 321 -56.73 9.41 -7.78
C THR A 321 -57.91 10.35 -8.08
N SER A 322 -57.66 11.65 -8.19
CA SER A 322 -58.68 12.66 -8.54
C SER A 322 -58.33 13.37 -9.85
N ALA A 323 -58.71 12.74 -10.97
CA ALA A 323 -58.46 13.28 -12.30
C ALA A 323 -59.30 14.54 -12.60
N SER A 324 -58.69 15.72 -12.52
CA SER A 324 -59.27 16.95 -13.05
C SER A 324 -59.06 17.03 -14.56
N ALA A 325 -60.13 16.91 -15.34
CA ALA A 325 -60.08 16.85 -16.80
C ALA A 325 -59.86 18.23 -17.44
N GLY A 326 -58.61 18.69 -17.50
CA GLY A 326 -58.20 19.89 -18.24
C GLY A 326 -57.91 19.59 -19.71
N THR A 327 -58.75 20.07 -20.63
CA THR A 327 -58.50 19.93 -22.08
C THR A 327 -57.61 21.06 -22.62
N GLY A 328 -56.30 20.81 -22.74
CA GLY A 328 -55.44 21.62 -23.63
C GLY A 328 -54.05 21.96 -23.11
N ALA A 329 -53.07 21.11 -23.46
CA ALA A 329 -51.64 21.38 -23.68
C ALA A 329 -50.78 22.13 -22.61
N GLN A 330 -49.73 21.43 -22.16
CA GLN A 330 -48.43 21.94 -21.71
C GLN A 330 -48.42 22.95 -20.53
N ASP A 331 -48.42 22.43 -19.30
CA ASP A 331 -47.22 22.47 -18.44
C ASP A 331 -47.30 21.36 -17.36
N ALA A 332 -46.24 21.16 -16.57
CA ALA A 332 -46.19 20.17 -15.49
C ALA A 332 -46.86 20.68 -14.20
N THR A 333 -47.81 19.90 -13.66
CA THR A 333 -48.61 20.31 -12.48
C THR A 333 -48.10 19.65 -11.20
N THR A 334 -47.60 20.44 -10.25
CA THR A 334 -47.27 19.98 -8.89
C THR A 334 -48.53 19.64 -8.08
N ALA A 335 -48.52 18.48 -7.42
CA ALA A 335 -49.64 17.99 -6.61
C ALA A 335 -49.31 18.08 -5.11
N ASN A 336 -49.77 19.14 -4.44
CA ASN A 336 -49.63 19.26 -2.98
C ASN A 336 -50.57 18.26 -2.28
N VAL A 337 -50.00 17.33 -1.52
CA VAL A 337 -50.73 16.41 -0.64
C VAL A 337 -50.79 17.00 0.76
N VAL A 338 -51.97 16.95 1.41
CA VAL A 338 -52.17 17.40 2.80
C VAL A 338 -52.95 16.33 3.55
N TYR A 339 -52.32 15.71 4.54
CA TYR A 339 -52.94 14.66 5.35
C TYR A 339 -53.73 15.23 6.55
N ALA A 340 -54.77 14.51 6.97
CA ALA A 340 -55.56 14.83 8.15
C ALA A 340 -55.44 13.69 9.18
N THR A 341 -55.25 14.03 10.46
CA THR A 341 -54.92 13.06 11.50
C THR A 341 -56.14 12.28 12.01
N PRO A 342 -56.04 10.94 12.17
CA PRO A 342 -57.05 10.12 12.84
C PRO A 342 -57.00 10.26 14.38
N PRO A 343 -58.07 9.87 15.11
CA PRO A 343 -58.13 9.98 16.56
C PRO A 343 -57.25 8.95 17.29
N PRO A 344 -56.82 9.23 18.55
CA PRO A 344 -55.89 8.39 19.30
C PRO A 344 -56.50 7.04 19.76
N PRO A 345 -55.65 5.99 19.91
CA PRO A 345 -56.10 4.63 20.23
C PRO A 345 -56.50 4.42 21.71
N THR A 346 -57.24 3.34 21.96
CA THR A 346 -57.71 2.92 23.29
C THR A 346 -57.16 1.54 23.70
N THR A 347 -57.23 1.24 25.00
CA THR A 347 -56.39 0.24 25.71
C THR A 347 -56.80 -1.24 25.57
N GLU A 348 -57.31 -1.71 24.44
CA GLU A 348 -57.77 -3.11 24.29
C GLU A 348 -56.85 -4.04 23.48
N ASN A 349 -55.84 -3.52 22.76
CA ASN A 349 -54.92 -4.33 21.96
C ASN A 349 -53.65 -4.77 22.73
N THR A 350 -53.82 -5.47 23.87
CA THR A 350 -52.71 -6.04 24.66
C THR A 350 -52.89 -7.53 24.96
N LEU A 351 -52.51 -8.38 23.99
CA LEU A 351 -52.43 -9.84 24.09
C LEU A 351 -51.23 -10.34 23.26
N SER A 352 -50.44 -11.36 23.60
CA SER A 352 -50.17 -12.05 24.88
C SER A 352 -48.88 -12.87 24.71
N SER A 353 -48.00 -12.92 25.71
CA SER A 353 -46.75 -13.69 25.64
C SER A 353 -47.01 -15.22 25.66
N PRO A 354 -46.41 -16.02 24.76
CA PRO A 354 -46.42 -17.47 24.84
C PRO A 354 -45.27 -18.00 25.71
N SER A 355 -45.59 -18.74 26.77
CA SER A 355 -44.59 -19.44 27.60
C SER A 355 -44.07 -20.72 26.93
N GLY A 356 -42.79 -20.74 26.55
CA GLY A 356 -42.09 -21.94 26.05
C GLY A 356 -40.83 -22.25 26.87
N LYS A 357 -40.76 -23.43 27.49
CA LYS A 357 -39.52 -23.93 28.11
C LYS A 357 -38.74 -24.78 27.11
N PHE A 358 -37.58 -24.27 26.68
CA PHE A 358 -36.56 -25.08 26.02
C PHE A 358 -35.57 -25.62 27.06
N PRO A 359 -35.00 -26.83 26.87
CA PRO A 359 -33.93 -27.35 27.73
C PRO A 359 -32.62 -26.62 27.44
N ALA A 360 -31.79 -26.41 28.48
CA ALA A 360 -30.47 -25.81 28.31
C ALA A 360 -29.50 -26.75 27.56
N ALA A 361 -28.65 -26.16 26.73
CA ALA A 361 -27.54 -26.87 26.10
C ALA A 361 -26.48 -27.31 27.13
N PRO A 362 -25.74 -28.41 26.88
CA PRO A 362 -24.63 -28.80 27.74
C PRO A 362 -23.47 -27.79 27.63
N MET A 363 -22.83 -27.48 28.76
CA MET A 363 -21.60 -26.67 28.78
C MET A 363 -20.42 -27.50 28.22
N PRO A 364 -19.46 -26.88 27.52
CA PRO A 364 -18.19 -27.54 27.17
C PRO A 364 -17.38 -27.87 28.43
N PRO A 365 -16.45 -28.84 28.37
CA PRO A 365 -15.58 -29.16 29.50
C PRO A 365 -14.66 -27.99 29.82
N SER A 366 -14.64 -27.54 31.08
CA SER A 366 -13.67 -26.57 31.57
C SER A 366 -12.30 -27.24 31.74
N GLU A 367 -11.30 -26.76 31.01
CA GLU A 367 -9.91 -27.16 31.22
C GLU A 367 -9.40 -26.68 32.60
N PRO A 368 -8.49 -27.43 33.25
CA PRO A 368 -7.92 -27.03 34.52
C PRO A 368 -6.93 -25.87 34.32
N LEU A 369 -7.05 -24.83 35.17
CA LEU A 369 -6.05 -23.76 35.25
C LEU A 369 -4.65 -24.35 35.53
N PRO A 370 -3.57 -23.79 34.95
CA PRO A 370 -2.21 -24.24 35.18
C PRO A 370 -1.83 -24.11 36.65
N THR A 371 -0.90 -24.96 37.11
CA THR A 371 -0.53 -25.00 38.53
C THR A 371 0.55 -23.96 38.85
N THR A 372 0.63 -23.55 40.12
CA THR A 372 1.49 -22.45 40.61
C THR A 372 3.01 -22.68 40.49
N GLU A 373 3.42 -23.78 39.87
CA GLU A 373 4.82 -24.15 39.61
C GLU A 373 5.20 -23.89 38.13
N GLU A 374 4.26 -24.03 37.18
CA GLU A 374 4.47 -23.72 35.75
C GLU A 374 4.46 -22.21 35.48
N GLN A 375 3.55 -21.46 36.10
CA GLN A 375 3.50 -19.99 36.03
C GLN A 375 4.88 -19.37 36.33
N ARG A 376 5.59 -19.98 37.28
CA ARG A 376 6.87 -19.51 37.82
C ARG A 376 8.06 -19.73 36.89
N ALA A 377 7.95 -20.63 35.92
CA ALA A 377 8.94 -20.81 34.86
C ALA A 377 8.83 -19.69 33.81
N ILE A 378 7.60 -19.26 33.48
CA ILE A 378 7.32 -18.21 32.49
C ILE A 378 7.81 -16.86 33.00
N ASP A 379 7.46 -16.48 34.24
CA ASP A 379 7.88 -15.21 34.86
C ASP A 379 9.41 -15.05 34.93
N THR A 380 10.14 -16.17 35.09
CA THR A 380 11.61 -16.14 35.23
C THR A 380 12.32 -15.93 33.90
N ALA A 381 11.77 -16.41 32.78
CA ALA A 381 12.32 -16.17 31.45
C ALA A 381 12.17 -14.70 31.02
N LEU A 382 10.98 -14.11 31.26
CA LEU A 382 10.70 -12.71 30.91
C LEU A 382 11.57 -11.72 31.71
N ALA A 383 11.85 -12.03 32.99
CA ALA A 383 12.64 -11.18 33.87
C ALA A 383 14.15 -11.09 33.52
N MET A 384 14.68 -12.00 32.69
CA MET A 384 16.08 -11.99 32.26
C MET A 384 16.31 -11.27 30.92
N SER A 385 15.25 -10.88 30.20
CA SER A 385 15.37 -10.14 28.93
C SER A 385 15.25 -8.62 29.08
N LEU A 386 15.03 -8.10 30.29
CA LEU A 386 14.72 -6.68 30.57
C LEU A 386 15.74 -6.00 31.50
N LEU A 387 16.94 -6.58 31.67
CA LEU A 387 18.02 -6.03 32.49
C LEU A 387 19.39 -6.14 31.80
N GLY A 388 19.48 -5.61 30.58
CA GLY A 388 20.75 -5.22 29.94
C GLY A 388 20.85 -3.70 29.90
N GLY A 389 21.55 -3.09 30.86
CA GLY A 389 21.63 -1.64 30.99
C GLY A 389 22.98 -1.09 30.56
N SER A 390 22.96 -0.04 29.74
CA SER A 390 24.05 0.95 29.66
C SER A 390 23.84 1.98 30.77
N ILE A 391 24.92 2.45 31.39
CA ILE A 391 24.89 3.47 32.44
C ILE A 391 25.59 4.73 31.93
N GLU A 392 24.90 5.87 32.03
CA GLU A 392 25.49 7.20 31.88
C GLU A 392 25.76 7.76 33.28
N GLU A 393 27.01 8.15 33.56
CA GLU A 393 27.36 9.21 34.51
C GLU A 393 28.61 9.93 33.96
N ASP A 394 28.75 11.23 34.27
CA ASP A 394 29.48 12.22 33.47
C ASP A 394 30.97 12.43 33.81
N GLU A 395 31.52 13.47 33.17
CA GLU A 395 32.86 14.08 33.26
C GLU A 395 33.32 14.46 34.69
N ASP A 396 34.65 14.43 34.94
CA ASP A 396 35.38 15.49 35.67
C ASP A 396 36.92 15.34 35.48
N GLU A 397 37.70 16.39 35.83
CA GLU A 397 39.06 16.69 35.29
C GLU A 397 40.30 16.24 36.13
N GLU A 398 41.50 16.62 35.60
CA GLU A 398 42.82 16.87 36.24
C GLU A 398 44.00 15.87 36.00
N ASP A 399 44.94 16.31 35.12
CA ASP A 399 46.42 16.40 35.21
C ASP A 399 47.33 15.22 35.70
N GLU A 400 48.33 14.84 34.89
CA GLU A 400 49.77 15.24 35.03
C GLU A 400 50.66 14.65 33.88
N ASP A 401 51.93 15.07 33.75
CA ASP A 401 52.85 14.92 32.59
C ASP A 401 53.84 13.71 32.62
N GLU A 402 54.88 13.76 31.76
CA GLU A 402 56.09 12.89 31.57
C GLU A 402 55.85 11.60 30.72
N GLU A 403 56.36 11.44 29.48
CA GLU A 403 57.74 11.43 28.90
C GLU A 403 58.40 10.02 28.85
N ASP A 404 58.96 9.68 27.67
CA ASP A 404 59.89 8.58 27.30
C ASP A 404 59.45 7.10 27.54
N GLU A 405 59.93 6.04 26.83
CA GLU A 405 61.07 5.82 25.91
C GLU A 405 60.68 4.97 24.67
N ASP A 406 61.50 5.03 23.60
CA ASP A 406 61.47 4.09 22.45
C ASP A 406 61.95 2.67 22.81
N VAL A 407 61.29 1.61 22.29
CA VAL A 407 61.87 0.26 22.22
C VAL A 407 61.53 -0.43 20.90
N GLU A 408 62.49 -0.41 19.97
CA GLU A 408 62.52 -1.38 18.85
C GLU A 408 62.90 -2.77 19.38
N VAL A 409 62.25 -3.82 18.86
CA VAL A 409 62.78 -5.20 18.92
C VAL A 409 62.64 -5.84 17.54
N ASP A 410 63.79 -6.09 16.92
CA ASP A 410 63.93 -6.66 15.59
C ASP A 410 64.10 -8.20 15.62
N GLU A 411 63.93 -8.82 14.45
CA GLU A 411 64.48 -10.09 14.00
C GLU A 411 64.23 -11.42 14.77
N SER A 412 63.53 -12.32 14.06
CA SER A 412 64.10 -13.59 13.54
C SER A 412 63.75 -14.97 14.16
N GLU A 413 63.68 -15.94 13.23
CA GLU A 413 63.96 -17.39 13.33
C GLU A 413 63.42 -18.25 14.50
N ARG A 414 62.46 -19.14 14.18
CA ARG A 414 62.69 -20.60 13.94
C ARG A 414 61.39 -21.29 13.50
N GLN A 415 61.31 -22.02 12.37
CA GLN A 415 62.12 -23.11 11.80
C GLN A 415 61.67 -24.53 12.22
N SER A 416 61.00 -25.20 11.28
CA SER A 416 60.83 -26.66 11.09
C SER A 416 60.30 -27.56 12.20
N VAL A 417 59.16 -28.21 11.91
CA VAL A 417 59.01 -29.68 12.08
C VAL A 417 58.32 -30.22 10.82
N ALA A 418 58.81 -31.35 10.31
CA ALA A 418 58.12 -32.15 9.30
C ALA A 418 58.30 -33.64 9.66
N LYS A 419 57.27 -34.47 9.40
CA LYS A 419 57.31 -35.94 9.34
C LYS A 419 56.00 -36.43 8.68
N GLU A 420 56.12 -37.16 7.57
CA GLU A 420 55.99 -38.63 7.49
C GLU A 420 54.56 -39.10 7.81
N ASP A 421 53.70 -39.36 6.83
CA ASP A 421 53.71 -40.49 5.85
C ASP A 421 53.02 -41.75 6.40
N GLU A 422 51.87 -42.12 5.81
CA GLU A 422 51.58 -43.52 5.49
C GLU A 422 50.66 -43.59 4.24
N VAL A 423 50.89 -44.60 3.39
CA VAL A 423 50.25 -44.80 2.09
C VAL A 423 49.50 -46.13 2.07
N VAL A 424 48.32 -46.16 1.46
CA VAL A 424 47.69 -47.40 0.97
C VAL A 424 47.28 -47.18 -0.49
N ASP A 425 47.52 -48.17 -1.34
CA ASP A 425 47.62 -48.04 -2.80
C ASP A 425 46.91 -49.23 -3.50
N ALA A 426 46.82 -49.20 -4.84
CA ALA A 426 46.33 -50.23 -5.78
C ALA A 426 44.78 -50.31 -5.96
N ASN A 427 44.22 -49.97 -7.13
CA ASN A 427 44.04 -50.78 -8.38
C ASN A 427 42.73 -51.61 -8.38
N ASP A 428 42.09 -52.11 -9.46
CA ASP A 428 42.17 -52.13 -10.96
C ASP A 428 40.71 -52.44 -11.46
N GLU A 429 40.20 -52.28 -12.69
CA GLU A 429 40.61 -51.91 -14.08
C GLU A 429 39.39 -51.15 -14.72
N ALA A 430 39.48 -50.29 -15.75
CA ALA A 430 39.36 -50.57 -17.21
C ALA A 430 38.30 -51.64 -17.64
N ALA A 431 37.58 -51.61 -18.79
CA ALA A 431 37.22 -50.64 -19.85
C ALA A 431 35.94 -51.21 -20.56
N GLU A 432 35.43 -50.96 -21.79
CA GLU A 432 35.84 -50.31 -23.06
C GLU A 432 34.59 -49.78 -23.84
N GLU A 433 34.65 -48.57 -24.42
CA GLU A 433 34.43 -48.24 -25.86
C GLU A 433 33.14 -48.64 -26.63
N SER A 434 32.58 -47.71 -27.42
CA SER A 434 32.15 -47.92 -28.83
C SER A 434 31.81 -46.58 -29.51
N THR A 435 31.96 -46.51 -30.85
CA THR A 435 31.88 -45.26 -31.65
C THR A 435 31.12 -45.45 -32.97
N ALA A 436 30.78 -44.33 -33.63
CA ALA A 436 30.22 -44.22 -34.99
C ALA A 436 28.74 -44.69 -35.15
N ASP A 437 27.99 -44.32 -36.20
CA ASP A 437 28.35 -43.53 -37.40
C ASP A 437 27.14 -42.78 -38.03
N ASP A 438 27.45 -41.87 -38.95
CA ASP A 438 26.65 -41.30 -40.07
C ASP A 438 25.10 -41.34 -40.10
N GLY A 439 24.46 -40.20 -40.44
CA GLY A 439 23.03 -40.14 -40.81
C GLY A 439 22.51 -38.79 -41.35
N TRP A 440 22.58 -38.57 -42.68
CA TRP A 440 22.00 -37.38 -43.34
C TRP A 440 20.46 -37.43 -43.44
N GLY A 441 19.79 -36.28 -43.31
CA GLY A 441 18.35 -36.15 -43.58
C GLY A 441 17.89 -34.69 -43.76
N VAL A 442 17.59 -34.31 -45.00
CA VAL A 442 16.97 -33.01 -45.37
C VAL A 442 15.53 -33.28 -45.80
N ASN A 443 14.58 -32.39 -45.44
CA ASN A 443 13.29 -32.13 -46.10
C ASN A 443 12.68 -30.85 -45.48
N ASP A 444 11.93 -29.99 -46.17
CA ASP A 444 11.76 -29.83 -47.63
C ASP A 444 10.28 -29.77 -48.10
N ASP A 445 9.33 -29.45 -47.21
CA ASP A 445 7.90 -29.47 -47.51
C ASP A 445 7.18 -28.23 -46.95
N GLY A 446 6.31 -27.62 -47.76
CA GLY A 446 5.38 -26.57 -47.35
C GLY A 446 3.98 -26.78 -47.97
N TRP A 447 3.15 -25.73 -47.94
CA TRP A 447 1.73 -25.71 -48.37
C TRP A 447 0.76 -26.47 -47.43
N GLY A 448 -0.47 -26.00 -47.20
CA GLY A 448 -1.12 -24.82 -47.78
C GLY A 448 -2.48 -24.48 -47.16
N GLU A 449 -3.26 -23.72 -47.92
CA GLU A 449 -4.51 -23.03 -47.58
C GLU A 449 -5.65 -23.93 -47.03
N GLU A 450 -6.38 -23.43 -46.02
CA GLU A 450 -7.87 -23.28 -46.05
C GLU A 450 -8.32 -22.11 -45.15
#